data_AF-A0A135T8J3-F1
#
_entry.id   AF-A0A135T8J3-F1
#
_cell.length_a   1.000
_cell.length_b   1.000
_cell.length_c   1.000
_cell.angle_alpha   90.00
_cell.angle_beta   90.00
_cell.angle_gamma   90.00
#
_symmetry.space_group_name_H-M   'P 1'
#
loop_
_entity.id
_entity.type
_entity.pdbx_description
1 polymer ?
#
loop_
_entity_poly.entity_id
_entity_poly.type
_entity_poly.pdbx_seq_one_letter_code
_entity_poly.pdbx_strand_id
1 'polypeptide(L)'
;MAHANRPRRQHLHEQGLDTTIVIIPDAFCRPEHYDLPVTSRRALGADIVIVVQNPSTRLMGASAAGVPAGLYDDTANARVVVEGLVRDGRSVLVVAHSYGALVASECVKGLGREGLMGVQPGGVVRMVLIAGIVPLEGQSLNEAVNGRLGIGPPDDVVGGFMYHKQEKLAARFYSSLPACRSLEHAGATNTEQSVRSFEERLRYAGYRGIPVTYMVTTADQMVPVEL
;
A
#
# COMPACT_ATOMS: atom_id res chain seq x y z
N MET A 1 -30.17 36.81 8.17
CA MET A 1 -29.72 35.45 8.52
C MET A 1 -28.69 35.03 7.49
N ALA A 2 -27.40 35.19 7.80
CA ALA A 2 -26.31 34.85 6.88
C ALA A 2 -25.75 33.48 7.27
N HIS A 3 -25.93 32.48 6.42
CA HIS A 3 -25.19 31.23 6.51
C HIS A 3 -23.74 31.49 6.12
N ALA A 4 -22.90 31.70 7.14
CA ALA A 4 -21.46 31.75 6.97
C ALA A 4 -20.97 30.38 6.49
N ASN A 5 -20.47 30.36 5.25
CA ASN A 5 -19.83 29.22 4.63
C ASN A 5 -18.49 28.98 5.37
N ARG A 6 -18.48 28.12 6.40
CA ARG A 6 -17.23 27.79 7.11
C ARG A 6 -16.33 26.98 6.18
N PRO A 7 -15.04 27.34 6.05
CA PRO A 7 -14.10 26.60 5.21
C PRO A 7 -13.94 25.18 5.76
N ARG A 8 -14.04 24.17 4.87
CA ARG A 8 -13.94 22.72 5.13
C ARG A 8 -12.81 22.29 6.08
N ARG A 9 -11.75 23.09 6.19
CA ARG A 9 -10.62 22.89 7.11
C ARG A 9 -11.00 23.01 8.59
N GLN A 10 -11.91 23.90 8.96
CA GLN A 10 -12.36 24.05 10.36
C GLN A 10 -13.13 22.83 10.84
N HIS A 11 -13.95 22.22 9.98
CA HIS A 11 -14.75 21.06 10.37
C HIS A 11 -13.91 19.80 10.62
N LEU A 12 -12.78 19.64 9.94
CA LEU A 12 -11.84 18.52 10.15
C LEU A 12 -11.01 18.71 11.44
N HIS A 13 -10.67 19.95 11.78
CA HIS A 13 -9.95 20.28 13.01
C HIS A 13 -10.85 20.23 14.25
N GLU A 14 -12.12 20.61 14.11
CA GLU A 14 -13.14 20.61 15.18
C GLU A 14 -13.57 19.20 15.63
N GLN A 15 -13.19 18.13 14.90
CA GLN A 15 -13.41 16.74 15.33
C GLN A 15 -12.22 16.10 16.10
N GLY A 16 -11.14 16.84 16.35
CA GLY A 16 -10.12 16.46 17.34
C GLY A 16 -9.41 15.12 17.12
N LEU A 17 -9.06 14.75 15.88
CA LEU A 17 -8.28 13.53 15.62
C LEU A 17 -7.07 13.84 14.72
N ASP A 18 -5.91 14.02 15.34
CA ASP A 18 -4.59 14.01 14.69
C ASP A 18 -4.40 12.68 13.94
N THR A 19 -4.82 12.68 12.67
CA THR A 19 -4.89 11.47 11.86
C THR A 19 -3.50 11.13 11.33
N THR A 20 -2.98 9.99 11.75
CA THR A 20 -1.73 9.44 11.22
C THR A 20 -2.01 8.68 9.94
N ILE A 21 -1.21 8.94 8.91
CA ILE A 21 -1.27 8.20 7.64
C ILE A 21 -0.21 7.11 7.67
N VAL A 22 -0.63 5.87 7.42
CA VAL A 22 0.27 4.73 7.19
C VAL A 22 0.14 4.33 5.73
N ILE A 23 1.22 4.43 4.97
CA ILE A 23 1.30 4.00 3.58
C ILE A 23 1.86 2.59 3.51
N ILE A 24 1.13 1.70 2.85
CA ILE A 24 1.53 0.33 2.54
C ILE A 24 1.90 0.24 1.06
N PRO A 25 3.20 0.06 0.75
CA PRO A 25 3.69 0.05 -0.62
C PRO A 25 3.12 -1.04 -1.52
N ASP A 26 3.23 -0.80 -2.82
CA ASP A 26 3.06 -1.79 -3.86
C ASP A 26 4.20 -2.82 -3.88
N ALA A 27 4.00 -3.91 -4.62
CA ALA A 27 5.02 -4.86 -4.98
C ALA A 27 6.14 -4.15 -5.73
N PHE A 28 7.37 -4.64 -5.56
CA PHE A 28 8.58 -4.01 -6.10
C PHE A 28 8.83 -2.57 -5.58
N CYS A 29 7.99 -2.05 -4.69
CA CYS A 29 8.19 -0.73 -4.12
C CYS A 29 8.82 -0.83 -2.72
N ARG A 30 9.69 0.12 -2.45
CA ARG A 30 10.26 0.41 -1.13
C ARG A 30 9.79 1.79 -0.65
N PRO A 31 9.95 2.16 0.64
CA PRO A 31 9.50 3.45 1.17
C PRO A 31 9.95 4.66 0.35
N GLU A 32 11.14 4.62 -0.23
CA GLU A 32 11.73 5.73 -1.01
C GLU A 32 10.89 6.07 -2.26
N HIS A 33 10.07 5.14 -2.75
CA HIS A 33 9.13 5.41 -3.87
C HIS A 33 8.02 6.40 -3.49
N TYR A 34 7.79 6.60 -2.19
CA TYR A 34 6.71 7.42 -1.66
C TYR A 34 7.22 8.75 -1.07
N ASP A 35 8.52 9.05 -1.20
CA ASP A 35 9.13 10.26 -0.62
C ASP A 35 8.46 11.55 -1.09
N LEU A 36 8.13 11.65 -2.38
CA LEU A 36 7.45 12.83 -2.93
C LEU A 36 6.02 13.00 -2.38
N PRO A 37 5.14 11.97 -2.40
CA PRO A 37 3.85 12.01 -1.71
C PRO A 37 3.96 12.37 -0.22
N VAL A 38 4.90 11.76 0.50
CA VAL A 38 5.15 12.03 1.93
C VAL A 38 5.51 13.50 2.14
N THR A 39 6.47 14.02 1.38
CA THR A 39 6.94 15.40 1.46
C THR A 39 5.82 16.39 1.16
N SER A 40 5.07 16.14 0.08
CA SER A 40 3.93 16.97 -0.33
C SER A 40 2.84 16.99 0.75
N ARG A 41 2.55 15.84 1.37
CA ARG A 41 1.52 15.74 2.40
C ARG A 41 1.93 16.40 3.72
N ARG A 42 3.21 16.29 4.10
CA ARG A 42 3.79 17.00 5.26
C ARG A 42 3.71 18.51 5.07
N ALA A 43 4.00 19.02 3.87
CA ALA A 43 3.86 20.45 3.54
C ALA A 43 2.40 20.96 3.66
N LEU A 44 1.41 20.05 3.52
CA LEU A 44 -0.01 20.35 3.68
C LEU A 44 -0.53 20.16 5.12
N GLY A 45 0.35 19.93 6.10
CA GLY A 45 -0.01 19.83 7.52
C GLY A 45 -0.60 18.49 7.93
N ALA A 46 -0.13 17.37 7.37
CA ALA A 46 -0.29 16.09 8.07
C ALA A 46 0.78 15.99 9.15
N ASP A 47 0.38 15.64 10.37
CA ASP A 47 1.31 15.56 11.49
C ASP A 47 2.29 14.38 11.35
N ILE A 48 1.80 13.22 10.87
CA ILE A 48 2.62 12.01 10.74
C ILE A 48 2.22 11.20 9.50
N VAL A 49 3.21 10.94 8.64
CA VAL A 49 3.11 9.99 7.52
C VAL A 49 4.24 8.97 7.68
N ILE A 50 3.87 7.69 7.80
CA ILE A 50 4.76 6.53 7.92
C ILE A 50 4.58 5.67 6.68
N VAL A 51 5.69 5.25 6.06
CA VAL A 51 5.67 4.28 4.96
C VAL A 51 6.29 2.99 5.46
N VAL A 52 5.56 1.88 5.39
CA VAL A 52 6.10 0.59 5.85
C VAL A 52 7.04 0.01 4.79
N GLN A 53 8.08 -0.70 5.20
CA GLN A 53 8.89 -1.51 4.31
C GLN A 53 8.32 -2.94 4.29
N ASN A 54 7.85 -3.42 3.14
CA ASN A 54 7.43 -4.81 2.99
C ASN A 54 8.69 -5.71 2.98
N PRO A 55 8.84 -6.68 3.91
CA PRO A 55 9.94 -7.64 3.88
C PRO A 55 10.01 -8.50 2.61
N SER A 56 8.91 -8.66 1.88
CA SER A 56 8.86 -9.37 0.59
C SER A 56 9.57 -8.65 -0.55
N THR A 57 9.94 -7.37 -0.38
CA THR A 57 10.67 -6.56 -1.37
C THR A 57 12.13 -6.39 -0.94
N ARG A 58 13.07 -6.56 -1.88
CA ARG A 58 14.51 -6.32 -1.64
C ARG A 58 15.19 -5.58 -2.79
N LEU A 59 16.38 -5.05 -2.54
CA LEU A 59 17.22 -4.47 -3.59
C LEU A 59 17.66 -5.55 -4.58
N MET A 60 17.73 -5.15 -5.84
CA MET A 60 18.25 -6.00 -6.92
C MET A 60 19.64 -6.56 -6.57
N GLY A 61 19.79 -7.88 -6.64
CA GLY A 61 21.07 -8.56 -6.44
C GLY A 61 21.48 -8.69 -4.97
N ALA A 62 20.63 -8.34 -4.01
CA ALA A 62 20.88 -8.66 -2.60
C ALA A 62 21.05 -10.19 -2.42
N SER A 63 21.85 -10.62 -1.45
CA SER A 63 21.99 -12.05 -1.18
C SER A 63 20.71 -12.59 -0.57
N ALA A 64 20.22 -13.72 -1.11
CA ALA A 64 19.10 -14.43 -0.51
C ALA A 64 19.61 -15.17 0.74
N ALA A 65 19.15 -14.75 1.92
CA ALA A 65 19.35 -15.49 3.16
C ALA A 65 17.99 -15.98 3.66
N GLY A 66 17.82 -17.30 3.76
CA GLY A 66 16.59 -17.91 4.27
C GLY A 66 15.45 -17.99 3.25
N VAL A 67 14.25 -18.26 3.76
CA VAL A 67 13.03 -18.38 2.96
C VAL A 67 12.50 -16.99 2.62
N PRO A 68 12.15 -16.69 1.34
CA PRO A 68 11.55 -15.41 0.98
C PRO A 68 10.30 -15.10 1.81
N ALA A 69 10.20 -13.85 2.26
CA ALA A 69 9.04 -13.35 2.98
C ALA A 69 7.78 -13.35 2.08
N GLY A 70 6.62 -13.59 2.66
CA GLY A 70 5.33 -13.62 1.97
C GLY A 70 4.38 -12.49 2.40
N LEU A 71 3.12 -12.62 2.00
CA LEU A 71 2.03 -11.73 2.40
C LEU A 71 1.89 -11.66 3.92
N TYR A 72 2.07 -12.78 4.62
CA TYR A 72 1.90 -12.79 6.08
C TYR A 72 3.04 -12.10 6.82
N ASP A 73 4.26 -12.13 6.27
CA ASP A 73 5.41 -11.42 6.83
C ASP A 73 5.26 -9.90 6.65
N ASP A 74 4.82 -9.47 5.46
CA ASP A 74 4.45 -8.08 5.19
C ASP A 74 3.31 -7.61 6.09
N THR A 75 2.29 -8.44 6.25
CA THR A 75 1.15 -8.19 7.14
C THR A 75 1.62 -8.01 8.57
N ALA A 76 2.47 -8.91 9.09
CA ALA A 76 2.97 -8.83 10.45
C ALA A 76 3.75 -7.53 10.67
N ASN A 77 4.61 -7.17 9.72
CA ASN A 77 5.39 -5.93 9.79
C ASN A 77 4.50 -4.67 9.75
N ALA A 78 3.55 -4.61 8.82
CA ALA A 78 2.59 -3.50 8.73
C ALA A 78 1.70 -3.41 9.98
N ARG A 79 1.27 -4.57 10.51
CA ARG A 79 0.44 -4.65 11.71
C ARG A 79 1.14 -4.07 12.93
N VAL A 80 2.43 -4.36 13.14
CA VAL A 80 3.20 -3.79 14.27
C VAL A 80 3.09 -2.27 14.29
N VAL A 81 3.21 -1.62 13.13
CA VAL A 81 3.10 -0.16 12.99
C VAL A 81 1.67 0.31 13.29
N VAL A 82 0.67 -0.29 12.64
CA VAL A 82 -0.73 0.14 12.77
C VAL A 82 -1.26 -0.09 14.19
N GLU A 83 -1.01 -1.25 14.76
CA GLU A 83 -1.44 -1.62 16.12
C GLU A 83 -0.77 -0.75 17.18
N GLY A 84 0.52 -0.42 17.00
CA GLY A 84 1.23 0.53 17.86
C GLY A 84 0.55 1.90 17.89
N LEU A 85 0.22 2.45 16.72
CA LEU A 85 -0.49 3.73 16.61
C LEU A 85 -1.88 3.70 17.23
N VAL A 86 -2.63 2.61 17.03
CA VAL A 86 -3.96 2.42 17.64
C VAL A 86 -3.86 2.38 19.16
N ARG A 87 -2.89 1.65 19.71
CA ARG A 87 -2.62 1.60 21.15
C ARG A 87 -2.25 2.96 21.72
N ASP A 88 -1.53 3.78 20.95
CA ASP A 88 -1.17 5.16 21.30
C ASP A 88 -2.34 6.14 21.13
N GLY A 89 -3.57 5.64 20.90
CA GLY A 89 -4.79 6.44 20.82
C GLY A 89 -4.99 7.18 19.50
N ARG A 90 -4.22 6.84 18.45
CA ARG A 90 -4.28 7.56 17.18
C ARG A 90 -5.43 7.08 16.29
N SER A 91 -5.96 8.03 15.53
CA SER A 91 -6.77 7.70 14.35
C SER A 91 -5.85 7.38 13.19
N VAL A 92 -5.99 6.19 12.62
CA VAL A 92 -5.10 5.70 11.56
C VAL A 92 -5.84 5.65 10.24
N LEU A 93 -5.31 6.36 9.25
CA LEU A 93 -5.70 6.23 7.84
C LEU A 93 -4.68 5.33 7.15
N VAL A 94 -5.11 4.15 6.70
CA VAL A 94 -4.24 3.24 5.94
C VAL A 94 -4.39 3.56 4.46
N VAL A 95 -3.31 3.94 3.80
CA VAL A 95 -3.25 4.16 2.35
C VAL A 95 -2.46 3.00 1.76
N ALA A 96 -3.05 2.25 0.84
CA ALA A 96 -2.46 1.03 0.32
C ALA A 96 -2.43 1.07 -1.22
N HIS A 97 -1.27 0.84 -1.81
CA HIS A 97 -1.07 0.90 -3.26
C HIS A 97 -0.97 -0.51 -3.85
N SER A 98 -1.81 -0.83 -4.85
CA SER A 98 -1.77 -2.10 -5.59
C SER A 98 -1.64 -3.33 -4.68
N TYR A 99 -0.51 -4.06 -4.66
CA TYR A 99 -0.28 -5.22 -3.79
C TYR A 99 -0.50 -4.89 -2.30
N GLY A 100 -0.16 -3.67 -1.89
CA GLY A 100 -0.35 -3.19 -0.52
C GLY A 100 -1.80 -3.29 -0.04
N ALA A 101 -2.79 -3.35 -0.94
CA ALA A 101 -4.19 -3.56 -0.56
C ALA A 101 -4.45 -4.94 0.08
N LEU A 102 -3.71 -5.99 -0.32
CA LEU A 102 -3.78 -7.31 0.32
C LEU A 102 -3.21 -7.23 1.74
N VAL A 103 -2.01 -6.66 1.87
CA VAL A 103 -1.33 -6.47 3.15
C VAL A 103 -2.19 -5.64 4.10
N ALA A 104 -2.78 -4.55 3.61
CA ALA A 104 -3.67 -3.68 4.37
C ALA A 104 -4.93 -4.43 4.83
N SER A 105 -5.51 -5.25 3.95
CA SER A 105 -6.72 -6.03 4.27
C SER A 105 -6.48 -6.97 5.44
N GLU A 106 -5.32 -7.63 5.48
CA GLU A 106 -4.94 -8.51 6.58
C GLU A 106 -4.58 -7.75 7.86
N CYS A 107 -3.76 -6.70 7.75
CA CYS A 107 -3.13 -6.09 8.91
C CYS A 107 -4.13 -5.35 9.81
N VAL A 108 -5.24 -4.84 9.24
CA VAL A 108 -6.28 -4.09 9.96
C VAL A 108 -7.24 -4.97 10.76
N LYS A 109 -7.09 -6.30 10.75
CA LYS A 109 -7.98 -7.21 11.47
C LYS A 109 -8.12 -6.84 12.94
N GLY A 110 -9.36 -6.55 13.36
CA GLY A 110 -9.68 -6.17 14.73
C GLY A 110 -9.17 -4.79 15.16
N LEU A 111 -8.66 -3.97 14.23
CA LEU A 111 -8.12 -2.63 14.51
C LEU A 111 -9.07 -1.51 14.09
N GLY A 112 -10.27 -1.84 13.58
CA GLY A 112 -11.25 -0.85 13.14
C GLY A 112 -11.79 0.00 14.28
N ARG A 113 -11.86 1.32 14.06
CA ARG A 113 -12.31 2.28 15.09
C ARG A 113 -13.72 1.96 15.61
N GLU A 114 -14.65 1.59 14.75
CA GLU A 114 -16.02 1.25 15.16
C GLU A 114 -16.06 0.07 16.13
N GLY A 115 -15.29 -0.98 15.86
CA GLY A 115 -15.20 -2.16 16.73
C GLY A 115 -14.41 -1.93 18.02
N LEU A 116 -13.62 -0.86 18.09
CA LEU A 116 -12.81 -0.50 19.26
C LEU A 116 -13.43 0.62 20.11
N MET A 117 -14.58 1.18 19.72
CA MET A 117 -15.23 2.24 20.48
C MET A 117 -15.51 1.80 21.92
N GLY A 118 -15.03 2.58 22.89
CA GLY A 118 -15.16 2.28 24.32
C GLY A 118 -14.18 1.22 24.86
N VAL A 119 -13.38 0.59 23.99
CA VAL A 119 -12.33 -0.37 24.36
C VAL A 119 -10.94 0.26 24.23
N GLN A 120 -10.68 0.94 23.12
CA GLN A 120 -9.42 1.64 22.86
C GLN A 120 -9.69 3.07 22.35
N PRO A 121 -8.83 4.05 22.68
CA PRO A 121 -8.99 5.43 22.22
C PRO A 121 -8.66 5.63 20.73
N GLY A 122 -7.82 4.76 20.17
CA GLY A 122 -7.41 4.80 18.77
C GLY A 122 -8.19 3.83 17.89
N GLY A 123 -7.85 3.81 16.61
CA GLY A 123 -8.41 2.86 15.66
C GLY A 123 -8.17 3.24 14.21
N VAL A 124 -8.22 2.24 13.33
CA VAL A 124 -8.22 2.44 11.88
C VAL A 124 -9.57 3.02 11.48
N VAL A 125 -9.54 4.24 10.94
CA VAL A 125 -10.76 4.99 10.58
C VAL A 125 -11.22 4.72 9.17
N ARG A 126 -10.27 4.42 8.26
CA ARG A 126 -10.53 4.20 6.84
C ARG A 126 -9.32 3.57 6.18
N MET A 127 -9.59 2.83 5.11
CA MET A 127 -8.60 2.39 4.12
C MET A 127 -8.78 3.17 2.82
N VAL A 128 -7.68 3.64 2.23
CA VAL A 128 -7.64 4.23 0.89
C VAL A 128 -6.83 3.30 0.00
N LEU A 129 -7.47 2.68 -0.97
CA LEU A 129 -6.85 1.74 -1.90
C LEU A 129 -6.56 2.48 -3.20
N ILE A 130 -5.30 2.61 -3.58
CA ILE A 130 -4.87 3.22 -4.84
C ILE A 130 -4.48 2.09 -5.78
N ALA A 131 -5.14 1.99 -6.94
CA ALA A 131 -4.91 0.90 -7.89
C ALA A 131 -4.91 -0.50 -7.23
N GLY A 132 -5.69 -0.67 -6.16
CA GLY A 132 -5.54 -1.78 -5.22
C GLY A 132 -6.01 -3.12 -5.77
N ILE A 133 -5.23 -4.19 -5.61
CA ILE A 133 -5.73 -5.54 -5.92
C ILE A 133 -6.55 -6.04 -4.73
N VAL A 134 -7.81 -6.43 -4.95
CA VAL A 134 -8.76 -6.77 -3.87
C VAL A 134 -9.28 -8.20 -4.05
N PRO A 135 -8.47 -9.24 -3.74
CA PRO A 135 -8.89 -10.63 -3.87
C PRO A 135 -9.99 -10.97 -2.86
N LEU A 136 -10.80 -12.00 -3.17
CA LEU A 136 -11.69 -12.60 -2.18
C LEU A 136 -10.88 -13.35 -1.11
N GLU A 137 -11.46 -13.52 0.07
CA GLU A 137 -10.88 -14.44 1.07
C GLU A 137 -10.71 -15.83 0.46
N GLY A 138 -9.55 -16.43 0.70
CA GLY A 138 -9.13 -17.68 0.10
C GLY A 138 -8.45 -17.52 -1.26
N GLN A 139 -8.44 -16.35 -1.90
CA GLN A 139 -7.73 -16.12 -3.16
C GLN A 139 -6.36 -15.48 -2.94
N SER A 140 -5.38 -15.85 -3.78
CA SER A 140 -4.10 -15.14 -3.87
C SER A 140 -4.18 -13.96 -4.84
N LEU A 141 -3.13 -13.12 -4.87
CA LEU A 141 -3.01 -12.05 -5.86
C LEU A 141 -3.03 -12.63 -7.28
N ASN A 142 -2.22 -13.66 -7.54
CA ASN A 142 -2.12 -14.27 -8.87
C ASN A 142 -3.47 -14.81 -9.37
N GLU A 143 -4.26 -15.40 -8.49
CA GLU A 143 -5.60 -15.89 -8.84
C GLU A 143 -6.58 -14.76 -9.13
N ALA A 144 -6.54 -13.67 -8.36
CA ALA A 144 -7.43 -12.53 -8.56
C ALA A 144 -7.14 -11.77 -9.85
N VAL A 145 -5.87 -11.56 -10.19
CA VAL A 145 -5.48 -10.86 -11.42
C VAL A 145 -5.52 -11.77 -12.65
N ASN A 146 -5.39 -13.08 -12.47
CA ASN A 146 -5.44 -14.11 -13.52
C ASN A 146 -4.60 -13.74 -14.78
N GLY A 147 -3.37 -13.29 -14.55
CA GLY A 147 -2.44 -12.89 -15.62
C GLY A 147 -2.76 -11.56 -16.33
N ARG A 148 -3.70 -10.76 -15.83
CA ARG A 148 -4.13 -9.50 -16.48
C ARG A 148 -3.29 -8.27 -16.09
N LEU A 149 -2.23 -8.42 -15.30
CA LEU A 149 -1.32 -7.31 -15.00
C LEU A 149 -0.54 -6.90 -16.25
N GLY A 150 -0.44 -5.60 -16.52
CA GLY A 150 0.12 -5.09 -17.78
C GLY A 150 1.64 -5.23 -17.93
N ILE A 151 2.36 -5.62 -16.86
CA ILE A 151 3.81 -5.88 -16.91
C ILE A 151 4.17 -7.23 -17.54
N GLY A 152 3.20 -8.16 -17.65
CA GLY A 152 3.44 -9.51 -18.12
C GLY A 152 4.26 -10.36 -17.14
N PRO A 153 4.78 -11.52 -17.57
CA PRO A 153 5.57 -12.38 -16.70
C PRO A 153 6.91 -11.73 -16.30
N PRO A 154 7.49 -12.15 -15.16
CA PRO A 154 8.82 -11.71 -14.76
C PRO A 154 9.88 -12.08 -15.81
N ASP A 155 10.96 -11.29 -15.85
CA ASP A 155 12.09 -11.61 -16.73
C ASP A 155 12.82 -12.87 -16.26
N ASP A 156 12.90 -13.07 -14.94
CA ASP A 156 13.38 -14.31 -14.32
C ASP A 156 12.93 -14.39 -12.85
N VAL A 157 13.13 -15.56 -12.23
CA VAL A 157 12.94 -15.82 -10.81
C VAL A 157 14.20 -16.43 -10.23
N VAL A 158 14.88 -15.70 -9.35
CA VAL A 158 16.14 -16.13 -8.73
C VAL A 158 15.96 -16.20 -7.22
N GLY A 159 16.21 -17.39 -6.64
CA GLY A 159 16.09 -17.59 -5.19
C GLY A 159 14.69 -17.36 -4.63
N GLY A 160 13.65 -17.55 -5.45
CA GLY A 160 12.25 -17.29 -5.09
C GLY A 160 11.84 -15.82 -5.17
N PHE A 161 12.67 -14.95 -5.76
CA PHE A 161 12.33 -13.56 -6.03
C PHE A 161 12.23 -13.33 -7.54
N MET A 162 11.14 -12.71 -7.96
CA MET A 162 10.93 -12.25 -9.32
C MET A 162 11.53 -10.87 -9.53
N TYR A 163 11.98 -10.62 -10.76
CA TYR A 163 12.37 -9.28 -11.19
C TYR A 163 11.94 -8.97 -12.61
N HIS A 164 11.92 -7.68 -12.91
CA HIS A 164 11.73 -7.16 -14.25
C HIS A 164 12.94 -6.32 -14.65
N LYS A 165 13.26 -6.33 -15.94
CA LYS A 165 14.28 -5.43 -16.48
C LYS A 165 13.86 -3.97 -16.30
N GLN A 166 14.85 -3.10 -16.12
CA GLN A 166 14.64 -1.67 -15.87
C GLN A 166 13.75 -1.03 -16.93
N GLU A 167 13.88 -1.42 -18.20
CA GLU A 167 13.08 -0.88 -19.30
C GLU A 167 11.60 -1.23 -19.17
N LYS A 168 11.28 -2.44 -18.67
CA LYS A 168 9.88 -2.84 -18.40
C LYS A 168 9.30 -2.06 -17.23
N LEU A 169 10.06 -1.91 -16.14
CA LEU A 169 9.64 -1.11 -15.00
C LEU A 169 9.41 0.35 -15.41
N ALA A 170 10.35 0.95 -16.15
CA ALA A 170 10.23 2.31 -16.69
C ALA A 170 8.96 2.48 -17.55
N ALA A 171 8.71 1.55 -18.46
CA ALA A 171 7.58 1.60 -19.38
C ALA A 171 6.21 1.42 -18.68
N ARG A 172 6.18 0.85 -17.48
CA ARG A 172 4.91 0.55 -16.77
C ARG A 172 4.70 1.41 -15.53
N PHE A 173 5.62 1.34 -14.56
CA PHE A 173 5.52 2.06 -13.28
C PHE A 173 5.60 3.59 -13.47
N TYR A 174 6.40 4.01 -14.45
CA TYR A 174 6.70 5.41 -14.72
C TYR A 174 6.26 5.83 -16.13
N SER A 175 5.19 5.20 -16.63
CA SER A 175 4.66 5.38 -17.99
C SER A 175 4.20 6.82 -18.28
N SER A 176 3.87 7.60 -17.26
CA SER A 176 3.46 9.01 -17.38
C SER A 176 4.64 9.99 -17.37
N LEU A 177 5.87 9.53 -17.13
CA LEU A 177 7.07 10.38 -17.15
C LEU A 177 7.72 10.38 -18.55
N PRO A 178 8.52 11.42 -18.88
CA PRO A 178 9.38 11.37 -20.05
C PRO A 178 10.37 10.20 -19.96
N ALA A 179 10.67 9.56 -21.10
CA ALA A 179 11.46 8.31 -21.13
C ALA A 179 12.78 8.34 -20.34
N CYS A 180 13.53 9.45 -20.40
CA CYS A 180 14.77 9.59 -19.62
C CYS A 180 14.52 9.58 -18.11
N ARG A 181 13.44 10.20 -17.64
CA ARG A 181 13.02 10.22 -16.23
C ARG A 181 12.45 8.88 -15.79
N SER A 182 11.68 8.22 -16.66
CA SER A 182 11.15 6.87 -16.39
C SER A 182 12.29 5.88 -16.16
N LEU A 183 13.32 5.91 -17.00
CA LEU A 183 14.52 5.07 -16.85
C LEU A 183 15.33 5.44 -15.61
N GLU A 184 15.53 6.73 -15.35
CA GLU A 184 16.22 7.21 -14.14
C GLU A 184 15.53 6.71 -12.87
N HIS A 185 14.21 6.87 -12.76
CA HIS A 185 13.44 6.39 -11.62
C HIS A 185 13.50 4.87 -11.50
N ALA A 186 13.21 4.13 -12.58
CA ALA A 186 13.26 2.67 -12.56
C ALA A 186 14.65 2.12 -12.18
N GLY A 187 15.73 2.80 -12.57
CA GLY A 187 17.10 2.41 -12.21
C GLY A 187 17.40 2.69 -10.73
N ALA A 188 16.96 3.83 -10.21
CA ALA A 188 17.13 4.21 -8.81
C ALA A 188 16.31 3.34 -7.84
N THR A 189 15.24 2.74 -8.33
CA THR A 189 14.27 2.02 -7.51
C THR A 189 14.17 0.53 -7.83
N ASN A 190 15.11 0.00 -8.61
CA ASN A 190 15.08 -1.38 -9.07
C ASN A 190 15.14 -2.39 -7.90
N THR A 191 14.15 -3.25 -7.81
CA THR A 191 13.95 -4.20 -6.70
C THR A 191 13.52 -5.56 -7.22
N GLU A 192 13.53 -6.52 -6.32
CA GLU A 192 12.99 -7.86 -6.53
C GLU A 192 11.84 -8.09 -5.54
N GLN A 193 10.81 -8.81 -5.98
CA GLN A 193 9.64 -9.14 -5.18
C GLN A 193 9.60 -10.64 -4.93
N SER A 194 9.27 -11.08 -3.72
CA SER A 194 9.11 -12.49 -3.42
C SER A 194 7.94 -13.10 -4.19
N VAL A 195 8.15 -14.24 -4.86
CA VAL A 195 7.07 -15.00 -5.52
C VAL A 195 6.01 -15.42 -4.51
N ARG A 196 6.44 -15.79 -3.30
CA ARG A 196 5.56 -16.23 -2.21
C ARG A 196 4.50 -15.19 -1.85
N SER A 197 4.84 -13.90 -1.94
CA SER A 197 3.90 -12.80 -1.66
C SER A 197 2.71 -12.74 -2.63
N PHE A 198 2.86 -13.30 -3.84
CA PHE A 198 1.80 -13.33 -4.86
C PHE A 198 0.97 -14.62 -4.80
N GLU A 199 1.46 -15.64 -4.09
CA GLU A 199 0.85 -16.97 -3.99
C GLU A 199 0.09 -17.19 -2.68
N GLU A 200 0.50 -16.54 -1.59
CA GLU A 200 -0.21 -16.60 -0.32
C GLU A 200 -1.63 -16.03 -0.44
N ARG A 201 -2.58 -16.75 0.14
CA ARG A 201 -4.02 -16.47 0.02
C ARG A 201 -4.46 -15.48 1.10
N LEU A 202 -5.33 -14.56 0.73
CA LEU A 202 -5.96 -13.64 1.66
C LEU A 202 -6.79 -14.43 2.70
N ARG A 203 -6.49 -14.26 3.98
CA ARG A 203 -7.18 -14.87 5.13
C ARG A 203 -8.21 -13.94 5.76
N TYR A 204 -8.08 -12.63 5.57
CA TYR A 204 -9.01 -11.66 6.11
C TYR A 204 -9.25 -10.48 5.15
N ALA A 205 -10.49 -10.31 4.74
CA ALA A 205 -10.94 -9.20 3.92
C ALA A 205 -11.24 -7.95 4.75
N GLY A 206 -10.21 -7.24 5.19
CA GLY A 206 -10.34 -5.98 5.95
C GLY A 206 -11.22 -4.93 5.27
N TYR A 207 -11.28 -4.93 3.95
CA TYR A 207 -12.18 -4.07 3.16
C TYR A 207 -13.68 -4.30 3.40
N ARG A 208 -14.07 -5.40 4.07
CA ARG A 208 -15.46 -5.64 4.50
C ARG A 208 -15.78 -5.03 5.87
N GLY A 209 -14.78 -4.84 6.72
CA GLY A 209 -14.95 -4.41 8.11
C GLY A 209 -14.54 -2.97 8.39
N ILE A 210 -13.82 -2.33 7.46
CA ILE A 210 -13.34 -0.95 7.58
C ILE A 210 -13.93 -0.14 6.42
N PRO A 211 -14.34 1.13 6.63
CA PRO A 211 -14.71 1.99 5.52
C PRO A 211 -13.58 2.12 4.49
N VAL A 212 -13.90 1.92 3.21
CA VAL A 212 -12.93 1.96 2.11
C VAL A 212 -13.22 3.15 1.18
N THR A 213 -12.16 3.79 0.69
CA THR A 213 -12.17 4.60 -0.52
C THR A 213 -11.29 3.92 -1.55
N TYR A 214 -11.83 3.61 -2.72
CA TYR A 214 -11.05 3.06 -3.83
C TYR A 214 -10.74 4.16 -4.85
N MET A 215 -9.47 4.33 -5.19
CA MET A 215 -8.98 5.30 -6.16
C MET A 215 -8.53 4.57 -7.43
N VAL A 216 -9.34 4.71 -8.47
CA VAL A 216 -9.06 4.19 -9.81
C VAL A 216 -8.06 5.10 -10.50
N THR A 217 -6.99 4.52 -11.03
CA THR A 217 -5.92 5.19 -11.79
C THR A 217 -6.14 4.92 -13.29
N THR A 218 -6.94 5.75 -13.96
CA THR A 218 -7.43 5.44 -15.33
C THR A 218 -6.36 5.36 -16.43
N ALA A 219 -5.16 5.91 -16.18
CA ALA A 219 -4.02 5.83 -17.08
C ALA A 219 -2.98 4.78 -16.65
N ASP A 220 -3.30 3.98 -15.62
CA ASP A 220 -2.42 2.95 -15.09
C ASP A 220 -2.21 1.82 -16.11
N GLN A 221 -0.95 1.51 -16.37
CA GLN A 221 -0.56 0.45 -17.29
C GLN A 221 -0.21 -0.86 -16.57
N MET A 222 -0.22 -0.88 -15.24
CA MET A 222 0.01 -2.05 -14.40
C MET A 222 -1.29 -2.74 -14.05
N VAL A 223 -2.25 -1.98 -13.52
CA VAL A 223 -3.55 -2.48 -13.05
C VAL A 223 -4.66 -1.93 -13.94
N PRO A 224 -5.18 -2.73 -14.91
CA PRO A 224 -6.33 -2.34 -15.71
C PRO A 224 -7.54 -1.94 -14.87
N VAL A 225 -8.35 -0.99 -15.36
CA VAL A 225 -9.52 -0.46 -14.66
C VAL A 225 -10.60 -1.53 -14.41
N GLU A 226 -10.60 -2.60 -15.20
CA GLU A 226 -11.56 -3.70 -15.10
C GLU A 226 -11.12 -4.82 -14.15
N LEU A 227 -10.04 -4.61 -13.37
CA LEU A 227 -9.64 -5.45 -12.23
C LEU A 227 -10.17 -4.85 -10.93
#